data_AF-X1FDK8-F1
#
_entry.id   AF-X1FDK8-F1
#
_cell.length_a   1.000
_cell.length_b   1.000
_cell.length_c   1.000
_cell.angle_alpha   90.00
_cell.angle_beta   90.00
_cell.angle_gamma   90.00
#
_symmetry.space_group_name_H-M   'P 1'
#
loop_
_entity.id
_entity.type
_entity.pdbx_description
1 polymer ?
#
loop_
_entity_poly.entity_id
_entity_poly.type
_entity_poly.pdbx_seq_one_letter_code
_entity_poly.pdbx_strand_id
1 'polypeptide(L)' 'MKAYEHTLSYLNTLSLKGAAASLDEMIHDAEIRKASYITFLNTVFTTEISYRVKRRVERNMVGAHFP' A
#
# COMPACT_ATOMS: atom_id res chain seq x y z
N MET A 1 -15.51 13.02 -6.48
CA MET A 1 -14.22 12.69 -5.84
C MET A 1 -14.14 13.38 -4.48
N LYS A 2 -14.63 12.73 -3.42
CA LYS A 2 -14.41 13.14 -2.02
C LYS A 2 -13.95 11.94 -1.22
N ALA A 3 -14.66 10.82 -1.35
CA ALA A 3 -14.32 9.56 -0.68
C ALA A 3 -12.88 9.10 -0.97
N TYR A 4 -12.44 9.18 -2.24
CA TYR A 4 -11.06 8.85 -2.60
C TYR A 4 -10.03 9.73 -1.87
N GLU A 5 -10.22 11.05 -1.89
CA GLU A 5 -9.32 12.01 -1.23
C GLU A 5 -9.29 11.80 0.29
N HIS A 6 -10.45 11.50 0.90
CA HIS A 6 -10.52 11.12 2.31
C HIS A 6 -9.73 9.85 2.59
N THR A 7 -9.89 8.81 1.77
CA THR A 7 -9.13 7.55 1.91
C THR A 7 -7.63 7.81 1.80
N LEU A 8 -7.19 8.55 0.77
CA LEU A 8 -5.79 8.89 0.60
C LEU A 8 -5.25 9.70 1.79
N SER A 9 -6.03 10.66 2.30
CA SER A 9 -5.71 11.41 3.52
C SER A 9 -5.55 10.49 4.73
N TYR A 10 -6.44 9.52 4.92
CA TYR A 10 -6.33 8.55 6.03
C TYR A 10 -5.09 7.67 5.91
N LEU A 11 -4.80 7.15 4.71
CA LEU A 11 -3.60 6.35 4.47
C LEU A 11 -2.33 7.16 4.77
N ASN A 12 -2.28 8.41 4.33
CA ASN A 12 -1.16 9.31 4.61
C ASN A 12 -1.03 9.63 6.11
N THR A 13 -2.15 9.89 6.80
CA THR A 13 -2.18 10.16 8.24
C THR A 13 -1.65 8.97 9.04
N LEU A 14 -2.02 7.76 8.63
CA LEU A 14 -1.57 6.50 9.24
C LEU A 14 -0.17 6.07 8.76
N SER A 15 0.50 6.85 7.92
CA SER A 15 1.80 6.54 7.32
C SER A 15 1.83 5.21 6.55
N LEU A 16 0.72 4.83 5.91
CA LEU A 16 0.58 3.64 5.08
C LEU A 16 1.06 3.95 3.64
N LYS A 17 2.36 4.22 3.51
CA LYS A 17 2.95 4.79 2.28
C LYS A 17 2.87 3.87 1.07
N GLY A 18 3.00 2.55 1.27
CA GLY A 18 2.86 1.56 0.21
C GLY A 18 1.42 1.48 -0.28
N ALA A 19 0.46 1.41 0.65
CA ALA A 19 -0.95 1.41 0.31
C ALA A 19 -1.39 2.71 -0.39
N ALA A 20 -0.91 3.87 0.07
CA ALA A 20 -1.23 5.17 -0.55
C ALA A 20 -0.69 5.26 -1.99
N ALA A 21 0.53 4.78 -2.22
CA ALA A 21 1.16 4.81 -3.55
C ALA A 21 0.48 3.89 -4.57
N SER A 22 -0.15 2.80 -4.11
CA SER A 22 -0.79 1.80 -4.97
C SER A 22 -2.32 1.86 -4.94
N LEU A 23 -2.92 2.90 -4.34
CA LEU A 23 -4.37 2.95 -4.10
C LEU A 23 -5.20 2.88 -5.39
N ASP A 24 -4.82 3.62 -6.43
CA ASP A 24 -5.52 3.62 -7.72
C ASP A 24 -5.52 2.22 -8.36
N GLU A 25 -4.36 1.58 -8.40
CA GLU A 25 -4.20 0.25 -8.96
C GLU A 25 -5.03 -0.78 -8.18
N MET A 26 -5.01 -0.73 -6.85
CA MET A 26 -5.78 -1.64 -6.01
C MET A 26 -7.29 -1.47 -6.21
N ILE A 27 -7.78 -0.24 -6.39
CA ILE A 27 -9.20 0.03 -6.65
C ILE A 27 -9.57 -0.53 -8.03
N HIS A 28 -8.77 -0.23 -9.05
CA HIS A 28 -9.01 -0.69 -10.41
C HIS A 28 -9.05 -2.23 -10.49
N ASP A 29 -8.09 -2.91 -9.86
CA ASP A 29 -8.03 -4.37 -9.80
C ASP A 29 -9.23 -4.97 -9.04
N ALA A 30 -9.65 -4.33 -7.95
CA ALA A 30 -10.79 -4.78 -7.18
C ALA A 30 -12.11 -4.67 -7.97
N GLU A 31 -12.27 -3.61 -8.76
CA GLU A 31 -13.41 -3.40 -9.64
C GLU A 31 -13.46 -4.47 -10.75
N ILE A 32 -12.33 -4.69 -11.44
CA ILE A 32 -12.23 -5.71 -12.50
C ILE A 32 -12.54 -7.10 -11.96
N ARG A 33 -11.95 -7.46 -10.81
CA ARG A 33 -12.05 -8.79 -10.23
C ARG A 33 -13.31 -9.01 -9.40
N LYS A 34 -14.15 -7.97 -9.23
CA LYS A 34 -15.31 -7.97 -8.33
C LYS A 34 -14.94 -8.47 -6.92
N ALA A 35 -13.82 -7.96 -6.41
CA ALA A 35 -13.28 -8.40 -5.13
C ALA A 35 -14.25 -8.07 -3.98
N SER A 36 -14.33 -8.98 -3.00
CA SER A 36 -15.08 -8.69 -1.76
C SER A 36 -14.38 -7.59 -0.95
N TYR A 37 -15.12 -6.91 -0.08
CA TYR A 37 -14.54 -5.87 0.79
C TYR A 37 -13.39 -6.38 1.67
N ILE A 38 -13.52 -7.60 2.21
CA ILE A 38 -12.45 -8.23 2.99
C ILE A 38 -11.23 -8.52 2.13
N THR A 39 -11.43 -8.98 0.89
CA THR A 39 -10.31 -9.18 -0.05
C THR A 39 -9.58 -7.87 -0.32
N PHE A 40 -10.32 -6.79 -0.59
CA PHE A 40 -9.71 -5.47 -0.82
C PHE A 40 -8.93 -4.96 0.41
N LEU A 41 -9.51 -5.06 1.61
CA LEU A 41 -8.82 -4.68 2.85
C LEU A 41 -7.53 -5.49 3.06
N ASN A 42 -7.59 -6.81 2.81
CA ASN A 42 -6.40 -7.64 2.88
C ASN A 42 -5.34 -7.20 1.87
N THR A 43 -5.71 -6.84 0.63
CA THR A 43 -4.78 -6.30 -0.37
C THR A 43 -4.13 -4.99 0.10
N VAL A 44 -4.90 -4.08 0.71
CA VAL A 44 -4.36 -2.83 1.28
C VAL A 44 -3.30 -3.14 2.34
N PHE A 45 -3.59 -4.05 3.28
CA PHE A 45 -2.66 -4.39 4.35
C PHE A 45 -1.43 -5.17 3.86
N THR A 46 -1.60 -6.15 2.97
CA THR A 46 -0.47 -6.94 2.44
C THR A 46 0.46 -6.09 1.59
N THR A 47 -0.08 -5.15 0.81
CA THR A 47 0.71 -4.17 0.05
C THR A 47 1.57 -3.32 0.98
N GLU A 48 0.99 -2.79 2.06
CA GLU A 48 1.74 -2.00 3.04
C GLU A 48 2.80 -2.81 3.77
N ILE A 49 2.48 -4.03 4.21
CA ILE A 49 3.43 -4.93 4.88
C ILE A 49 4.61 -5.21 3.95
N SER A 50 4.34 -5.54 2.69
CA SER A 50 5.35 -5.82 1.67
C SER A 50 6.25 -4.62 1.41
N TYR A 51 5.66 -3.42 1.30
CA TYR A 51 6.39 -2.16 1.19
C TYR A 51 7.36 -1.96 2.37
N ARG A 52 6.89 -2.16 3.61
CA ARG A 52 7.73 -2.00 4.81
C ARG A 52 8.86 -3.02 4.88
N VAL A 53 8.60 -4.27 4.50
CA VAL A 53 9.61 -5.33 4.42
C VAL A 53 10.67 -4.93 3.39
N LYS A 54 10.28 -4.52 2.18
CA LYS A 54 11.20 -4.07 1.14
C LYS A 54 12.07 -2.91 1.62
N ARG A 55 11.48 -1.86 2.21
CA ARG A 55 12.22 -0.71 2.75
C ARG A 55 13.18 -1.09 3.88
N ARG A 56 12.84 -2.10 4.69
CA ARG A 56 13.75 -2.61 5.72
C ARG A 56 14.95 -3.31 5.09
N VAL A 57 14.73 -4.15 4.09
CA VAL A 57 15.81 -4.82 3.35
C VAL A 57 16.72 -3.80 2.68
N GLU A 58 16.16 -2.81 1.96
CA GLU A 58 16.94 -1.74 1.33
C GLU A 58 17.83 -0.99 2.34
N ARG A 59 17.30 -0.60 3.51
CA ARG A 59 18.09 0.05 4.55
C ARG A 59 19.21 -0.84 5.08
N ASN A 60 18.95 -2.13 5.26
CA ASN A 60 19.95 -3.08 5.73
C ASN A 60 21.08 -3.26 4.70
N MET A 61 20.74 -3.34 3.41
CA MET A 61 21.72 -3.45 2.32
C MET A 61 22.61 -2.21 2.23
N VAL A 62 22.00 -1.02 2.27
CA VAL A 62 22.73 0.25 2.29
C VAL A 62 23.64 0.34 3.51
N GLY A 63 23.17 -0.06 4.70
CA GLY A 63 23.98 -0.08 5.92
C GLY A 63 25.12 -1.09 5.90
N ALA A 64 24.98 -2.16 5.11
CA ALA A 64 26.01 -3.18 4.90
C ALA A 64 26.92 -2.87 3.69
N HIS A 65 26.80 -1.68 3.09
CA HIS A 65 27.54 -1.25 1.90
C HIS A 65 27.41 -2.18 0.68
N PHE A 66 26.31 -2.92 0.59
CA PHE A 66 25.95 -3.62 -0.64
C PHE A 66 25.26 -2.64 -1.61
N PRO A 67 25.53 -2.76 -2.93
CA PRO A 67 24.86 -1.96 -3.95
C PRO A 67 23.34 -2.19 -3.98
#